data_AF-A0AAW6JRF5-F1
#
_entry.id   AF-A0AAW6JRF5-F1
#
_cell.length_a   1.000
_cell.length_b   1.000
_cell.length_c   1.000
_cell.angle_alpha   90.00
_cell.angle_beta   90.00
_cell.angle_gamma   90.00
#
_symmetry.space_group_name_H-M   'P 1'
#
loop_
_entity.id
_entity.type
_entity.pdbx_description
1 polymer ?
#
loop_
_entity_poly.entity_id
_entity_poly.type
_entity_poly.pdbx_seq_one_letter_code
_entity_poly.pdbx_strand_id
1 'polypeptide(L)'
;MPQTILKEILNQLDSLEQDELQQLNQAIQICLIDKAQVNQITQFHQALLSSGLVKQIKQPADSKQHERKLIQVEGKPVSQTIIEERR
;
A
#
# COMPACT_ATOMS: atom_id res chain seq x y z
N MET A 1 -12.38 -18.51 -23.29
CA MET A 1 -13.04 -17.18 -23.29
C MET A 1 -12.50 -16.20 -22.25
N PRO A 2 -12.28 -16.54 -20.96
CA PRO A 2 -11.76 -15.57 -19.98
C PRO A 2 -10.25 -15.28 -20.12
N GLN A 3 -9.47 -16.24 -20.62
CA GLN A 3 -8.02 -16.10 -20.79
C GLN A 3 -7.62 -15.11 -21.90
N THR A 4 -8.44 -15.00 -22.95
CA THR A 4 -8.24 -14.04 -24.04
C THR A 4 -8.49 -12.61 -23.58
N ILE A 5 -9.54 -12.40 -22.80
CA ILE A 5 -9.86 -11.09 -22.20
C ILE A 5 -8.77 -10.66 -21.22
N LEU A 6 -8.27 -11.59 -20.39
CA LEU A 6 -7.18 -11.31 -19.46
C LEU A 6 -5.90 -10.87 -20.20
N LYS A 7 -5.56 -11.54 -21.30
CA LYS A 7 -4.40 -11.19 -22.13
C LYS A 7 -4.54 -9.81 -22.78
N GLU A 8 -5.75 -9.48 -23.21
CA GLU A 8 -6.05 -8.19 -23.81
C GLU A 8 -5.91 -7.04 -22.80
N ILE A 9 -6.39 -7.26 -21.57
CA ILE A 9 -6.21 -6.31 -20.44
C ILE A 9 -4.71 -6.15 -20.09
N LEU A 10 -3.95 -7.24 -20.09
CA LEU A 10 -2.50 -7.19 -19.84
C LEU A 10 -1.75 -6.41 -20.94
N ASN A 11 -2.12 -6.60 -22.20
CA ASN A 11 -1.52 -5.83 -23.30
C ASN A 11 -1.88 -4.33 -23.23
N GLN A 12 -3.07 -4.00 -22.72
CA GLN A 12 -3.46 -2.60 -22.49
C GLN A 12 -2.64 -1.99 -21.35
N LEU A 13 -2.38 -2.75 -20.28
CA LEU A 13 -1.53 -2.35 -19.15
C LEU A 13 -0.10 -2.02 -19.58
N ASP A 14 0.47 -2.77 -20.53
CA ASP A 14 1.82 -2.51 -21.04
C ASP A 14 1.95 -1.17 -21.80
N SER A 15 0.83 -0.58 -22.23
CA SER A 15 0.80 0.71 -22.95
C SER A 15 0.57 1.93 -22.05
N LEU A 16 0.23 1.71 -20.77
CA LEU A 16 -0.07 2.78 -19.81
C LEU A 16 1.20 3.34 -19.19
N GLU A 17 1.22 4.65 -18.97
CA GLU A 17 2.32 5.29 -18.26
C GLU A 17 2.29 4.95 -16.76
N GLN A 18 3.44 5.11 -16.10
CA GLN A 18 3.61 4.71 -14.70
C GLN A 18 2.61 5.40 -13.76
N ASP A 19 2.26 6.65 -14.02
CA ASP A 19 1.27 7.41 -13.25
C ASP A 19 -0.16 6.84 -13.45
N GLU A 20 -0.49 6.42 -14.65
CA GLU A 20 -1.80 5.84 -14.97
C GLU A 20 -1.95 4.43 -14.38
N LEU A 21 -0.86 3.64 -14.39
CA LEU A 21 -0.80 2.35 -13.69
C LEU A 21 -1.00 2.52 -12.18
N GLN A 22 -0.42 3.56 -11.57
CA GLN A 22 -0.64 3.86 -10.16
C GLN A 22 -2.10 4.21 -9.87
N GLN A 23 -2.74 5.03 -10.71
CA GLN A 23 -4.16 5.40 -10.56
C GLN A 23 -5.08 4.18 -10.71
N LEU A 24 -4.82 3.32 -11.69
CA LEU A 24 -5.58 2.09 -11.91
C LEU A 24 -5.45 1.13 -10.73
N ASN A 25 -4.24 0.96 -10.20
CA ASN A 25 -4.00 0.08 -9.06
C ASN A 25 -4.73 0.60 -7.80
N GLN A 26 -4.77 1.92 -7.59
CA GLN A 26 -5.60 2.51 -6.52
C GLN A 26 -7.11 2.25 -6.73
N ALA A 27 -7.61 2.38 -7.95
CA ALA A 27 -9.02 2.12 -8.26
C ALA A 27 -9.39 0.64 -8.04
N ILE A 28 -8.50 -0.28 -8.45
CA ILE A 28 -8.66 -1.71 -8.21
C ILE A 28 -8.68 -2.00 -6.71
N GLN A 29 -7.75 -1.45 -5.94
CA GLN A 29 -7.72 -1.62 -4.49
C GLN A 29 -9.02 -1.13 -3.84
N ILE A 30 -9.56 0.02 -4.26
CA ILE A 30 -10.84 0.53 -3.76
C ILE A 30 -12.00 -0.42 -4.08
N CYS A 31 -12.01 -1.03 -5.27
CA CYS A 31 -13.03 -1.99 -5.68
C CYS A 31 -12.90 -3.35 -4.98
N LEU A 32 -11.68 -3.78 -4.67
CA LEU A 32 -11.39 -5.05 -3.99
C LEU A 32 -11.57 -4.98 -2.47
N ILE A 33 -11.70 -3.78 -1.90
CA ILE A 33 -12.10 -3.62 -0.49
C ILE A 33 -13.48 -4.26 -0.32
N ASP A 34 -13.51 -5.43 0.31
CA ASP A 34 -14.74 -6.13 0.66
C ASP A 34 -15.49 -5.30 1.72
N LYS A 35 -16.50 -4.57 1.23
CA LYS A 35 -17.34 -3.71 2.06
C LYS A 35 -18.03 -4.49 3.19
N ALA A 36 -18.29 -5.78 3.01
CA ALA A 36 -18.89 -6.62 4.04
C ALA A 36 -17.89 -6.87 5.19
N GLN A 37 -16.65 -7.21 4.86
CA GLN A 37 -15.59 -7.43 5.84
C GLN A 37 -15.21 -6.14 6.59
N VAL A 38 -15.16 -5.01 5.87
CA VAL A 38 -14.91 -3.69 6.49
C VAL A 38 -16.01 -3.32 7.49
N ASN A 39 -17.27 -3.59 7.17
CA ASN A 39 -18.38 -3.33 8.09
C ASN A 39 -18.30 -4.19 9.36
N GLN A 40 -17.96 -5.48 9.24
CA GLN A 40 -17.80 -6.37 10.40
C GLN A 40 -16.67 -5.91 11.32
N ILE A 41 -15.51 -5.55 10.75
CA ILE A 41 -14.37 -5.03 11.52
C ILE A 41 -14.75 -3.73 12.23
N THR A 42 -15.50 -2.86 11.57
CA THR A 42 -15.97 -1.59 12.16
C THR A 42 -16.90 -1.82 13.34
N GLN A 43 -17.85 -2.76 13.22
CA GLN A 43 -18.75 -3.14 14.31
C GLN A 43 -17.98 -3.73 15.51
N PHE A 44 -17.00 -4.59 15.24
CA PHE A 44 -16.14 -5.15 16.28
C PHE A 44 -15.37 -4.07 17.05
N HIS A 45 -14.73 -3.13 16.35
CA HIS A 45 -14.01 -2.03 17.00
C HIS A 45 -14.94 -1.13 17.83
N GLN A 46 -16.16 -0.86 17.34
CA GLN A 46 -17.16 -0.11 18.10
C GLN A 46 -17.56 -0.85 19.39
N ALA A 47 -17.71 -2.17 19.36
CA ALA A 47 -17.99 -2.97 20.54
C ALA A 47 -16.84 -2.93 21.58
N LEU A 48 -15.59 -2.89 21.13
CA LEU A 48 -14.44 -2.73 22.03
C LEU A 48 -14.40 -1.35 22.69
N LEU A 49 -14.83 -0.30 21.98
CA LEU A 49 -14.91 1.05 22.52
C LEU A 49 -16.06 1.18 23.53
N SER A 50 -17.25 0.63 23.19
CA SER A 50 -18.42 0.69 24.07
C SER A 50 -18.26 -0.15 25.34
N SER A 51 -17.51 -1.26 25.28
CA SER A 51 -17.13 -2.06 26.46
C SER A 51 -16.05 -1.42 27.32
N GLY A 52 -15.46 -0.30 26.90
CA GLY A 52 -14.41 0.40 27.63
C GLY A 52 -13.04 -0.29 27.60
N LEU A 53 -12.88 -1.34 26.77
CA LEU A 53 -11.61 -2.04 26.59
C LEU A 53 -10.56 -1.18 25.88
N VAL A 54 -11.00 -0.27 25.01
CA VAL A 54 -10.15 0.70 24.31
C VAL A 54 -10.71 2.11 24.44
N LYS A 55 -9.79 3.08 24.56
CA LYS A 55 -10.14 4.50 24.73
C LYS A 55 -10.56 5.19 23.43
N GLN A 56 -10.03 4.74 22.28
CA GLN A 56 -10.28 5.35 20.98
C GLN A 56 -9.96 4.37 19.85
N ILE A 57 -10.68 4.49 18.74
CA ILE A 57 -10.39 3.77 17.49
C ILE A 57 -9.57 4.72 16.62
N LYS A 58 -8.32 4.35 16.31
CA LYS A 58 -7.49 5.13 15.39
C LYS A 58 -7.98 4.90 13.96
N GLN A 59 -8.13 5.98 13.19
CA GLN A 59 -8.34 5.84 11.76
C GLN A 59 -7.07 5.25 11.14
N PRO A 60 -7.20 4.24 10.27
CA PRO A 60 -6.06 3.79 9.50
C PRO A 60 -5.52 4.99 8.74
N ALA A 61 -4.20 5.23 8.85
CA ALA A 61 -3.57 6.27 8.06
C ALA A 61 -3.89 5.97 6.59
N ASP A 62 -4.49 6.94 5.89
CA ASP A 62 -4.78 6.84 4.47
C ASP A 62 -3.48 6.40 3.77
N SER A 63 -3.44 5.16 3.29
CA SER A 63 -2.26 4.58 2.64
C SER A 63 -1.91 5.30 1.33
N LYS A 64 -2.73 6.29 0.93
CA LYS A 64 -2.45 7.23 -0.14
C LYS A 64 -1.38 8.27 0.20
N GLN A 65 -0.96 8.42 1.46
CA GLN A 65 0.01 9.44 1.82
C GLN A 65 1.33 8.84 2.27
N HIS A 66 2.32 9.09 1.43
CA HIS A 66 3.74 8.82 1.59
C HIS A 66 4.17 7.41 1.15
N GLU A 67 4.18 7.23 -0.17
CA GLU A 67 5.30 6.52 -0.80
C GLU A 67 6.58 6.97 -0.08
N ARG A 68 7.23 6.04 0.65
CA ARG A 68 8.39 6.40 1.47
C ARG A 68 9.45 6.93 0.52
N LYS A 69 9.68 8.24 0.56
CA LYS A 69 10.73 8.87 -0.23
C LYS A 69 12.06 8.25 0.18
N LEU A 70 12.79 7.73 -0.78
CA LEU A 70 14.16 7.29 -0.58
C LEU A 70 14.96 8.46 0.01
N ILE A 71 15.57 8.22 1.17
CA ILE A 71 16.48 9.19 1.78
C ILE A 71 17.74 9.17 0.92
N GLN A 72 18.05 10.30 0.30
CA GLN A 72 19.32 10.47 -0.41
C GLN A 72 20.43 10.53 0.63
N VAL A 73 21.34 9.56 0.58
CA VAL A 73 22.48 9.49 1.50
C VAL A 73 23.64 10.25 0.87
N GLU A 74 24.05 11.36 1.47
CA GLU A 74 25.29 12.04 1.11
C GLU A 74 26.46 11.38 1.85
N GLY A 75 27.26 10.59 1.13
CA GLY A 75 28.45 9.94 1.68
C GLY A 75 28.81 8.63 0.98
N LYS A 76 30.00 8.10 1.30
CA LYS A 76 30.39 6.76 0.86
C LYS A 76 29.44 5.74 1.49
N PRO A 77 29.05 4.67 0.76
CA PRO A 77 28.20 3.64 1.32
C PRO A 77 28.90 3.01 2.54
N VAL A 78 28.13 2.68 3.58
CA VAL A 78 28.65 2.06 4.82
C VAL A 78 29.52 0.83 4.54
N SER A 79 29.20 0.09 3.48
CA SER A 79 30.02 -1.04 3.00
C SER A 79 31.45 -0.63 2.63
N GLN A 80 31.65 0.56 2.08
CA GLN A 80 32.97 1.09 1.76
C GLN A 80 33.72 1.56 3.01
N THR A 81 33.03 2.20 3.96
CA THR A 81 33.65 2.66 5.23
C THR A 81 34.13 1.49 6.09
N ILE A 82 33.34 0.40 6.17
CA ILE A 82 33.71 -0.79 6.95
C ILE A 82 34.97 -1.48 6.39
N ILE A 83 35.18 -1.43 5.07
CA ILE A 83 36.35 -2.03 4.42
C ILE A 83 37.61 -1.17 4.63
N GLU A 84 37.48 0.17 4.61
CA GLU A 84 38.61 1.09 4.81
C GLU A 84 39.11 1.09 6.27
N GLU A 85 38.24 0.95 7.28
CA GLU A 85 38.63 0.99 8.71
C GLU A 85 39.26 -0.31 9.26
N ARG A 86 39.16 -1.42 8.52
CA ARG A 86 39.68 -2.74 8.94
C ARG A 86 41.00 -3.13 8.28
N ARG A 87 41.65 -2.21 7.57
CA ARG A 87 42.99 -2.40 6.97
C ARG A 87 44.08 -1.78 7.83
#